data_AF-A0A9E2E3P0-F1
#
_entry.id   AF-A0A9E2E3P0-F1
#
_cell.length_a   1.000
_cell.length_b   1.000
_cell.length_c   1.000
_cell.angle_alpha   90.00
_cell.angle_beta   90.00
_cell.angle_gamma   90.00
#
_symmetry.space_group_name_H-M   'P 1'
#
loop_
_entity.id
_entity.type
_entity.pdbx_description
1 polymer ?
#
loop_
_entity_poly.entity_id
_entity_poly.type
_entity_poly.pdbx_seq_one_letter_code
_entity_poly.pdbx_strand_id
1 'polypeptide(L)'
;MLATHIQFTLGLILYFVSPNVQLAFKDFGLAMKSSNLRLYALEHPLVMLIALALITVARAKTKRSDSNSAHKTNFILYSIALLLILSRIPWAKWPGLS
;
A
#
# COMPACT_ATOMS: atom_id res chain seq x y z
N MET A 1 9.76 1.50 -12.35
CA MET A 1 10.44 2.28 -11.29
C MET A 1 9.74 3.62 -11.10
N LEU A 2 9.46 4.36 -12.18
CA LEU A 2 8.76 5.65 -12.11
C LEU A 2 7.38 5.54 -11.44
N ALA A 3 6.54 4.59 -11.86
CA ALA A 3 5.21 4.40 -11.27
C ALA A 3 5.23 4.11 -9.76
N THR A 4 6.21 3.35 -9.26
CA THR A 4 6.33 3.04 -7.83
C THR A 4 6.74 4.26 -7.01
N HIS A 5 7.65 5.09 -7.56
CA HIS A 5 8.08 6.32 -6.89
C HIS A 5 6.94 7.34 -6.87
N ILE A 6 6.22 7.48 -7.99
CA ILE A 6 5.00 8.29 -8.09
C ILE A 6 3.94 7.78 -7.09
N GLN A 7 3.69 6.47 -7.01
CA GLN A 7 2.74 5.88 -6.07
C GLN A 7 3.13 6.14 -4.61
N PHE A 8 4.43 6.09 -4.28
CA PHE A 8 4.90 6.41 -2.94
C PHE A 8 4.73 7.89 -2.60
N THR A 9 5.12 8.78 -3.51
CA THR A 9 4.98 10.24 -3.30
C THR A 9 3.51 10.65 -3.23
N LEU A 10 2.65 10.14 -4.12
CA LEU A 10 1.20 10.35 -4.07
C LEU A 10 0.60 9.79 -2.78
N GLY A 11 0.98 8.58 -2.39
CA GLY A 11 0.52 7.96 -1.14
C GLY A 11 0.89 8.80 0.09
N LEU A 12 2.11 9.36 0.11
CA LEU A 12 2.56 10.25 1.17
C LEU A 12 1.75 11.55 1.20
N ILE A 13 1.53 12.19 0.05
CA ILE A 13 0.72 13.42 -0.06
C ILE A 13 -0.72 13.14 0.42
N LEU A 14 -1.33 12.05 -0.05
CA LEU A 14 -2.69 11.65 0.35
C LEU A 14 -2.77 11.36 1.85
N TYR A 15 -1.72 10.80 2.45
CA TYR A 15 -1.68 10.56 3.89
C TYR A 15 -1.77 11.88 4.69
N PHE A 16 -1.06 12.92 4.27
CA PHE A 16 -1.11 14.24 4.93
C PHE A 16 -2.41 15.02 4.64
N VAL A 17 -2.98 14.87 3.44
CA VAL A 17 -4.19 15.61 3.03
C VAL A 17 -5.48 14.93 3.49
N SER A 18 -5.47 13.63 3.76
CA SER A 18 -6.69 12.86 4.07
C SER A 18 -7.35 13.31 5.39
N PRO A 19 -8.63 13.77 5.35
CA PRO A 19 -9.36 14.15 6.56
C PRO A 19 -9.48 12.99 7.55
N ASN A 20 -9.57 11.75 7.07
CA ASN A 20 -9.66 10.56 7.92
C ASN A 20 -8.37 10.33 8.71
N VAL A 21 -7.21 10.62 8.11
CA VAL A 21 -5.90 10.49 8.76
C VAL A 21 -5.73 11.61 9.78
N GLN A 22 -6.10 12.85 9.44
CA GLN A 22 -6.04 13.99 10.36
C GLN A 22 -6.98 13.82 11.56
N LEU A 23 -8.20 13.30 11.33
CA LEU A 23 -9.14 12.95 12.40
C LEU A 23 -8.59 11.84 13.29
N ALA A 24 -7.94 10.82 12.69
CA ALA A 24 -7.32 9.75 13.45
C ALA A 24 -6.15 10.24 14.33
N PHE A 25 -5.34 11.19 13.85
CA PHE A 25 -4.27 11.81 14.64
C PHE A 25 -4.78 12.72 15.76
N LYS A 26 -5.89 13.42 15.53
CA LYS A 26 -6.52 14.27 16.55
C LYS A 26 -7.16 13.47 17.68
N ASP A 27 -7.73 12.31 17.38
CA ASP A 27 -8.37 11.45 18.37
C ASP A 27 -8.05 9.98 18.13
N PHE A 28 -6.85 9.59 18.57
CA PHE A 28 -6.33 8.22 18.39
C PHE A 28 -7.20 7.17 19.10
N GLY A 29 -7.85 7.55 20.21
CA GLY A 29 -8.75 6.68 20.95
C GLY A 29 -10.03 6.35 20.17
N LEU A 30 -10.65 7.34 19.53
CA LEU A 30 -11.78 7.14 18.63
C LEU A 30 -11.38 6.43 17.33
N ALA A 31 -10.18 6.71 16.81
CA ALA A 31 -9.64 6.08 15.61
C ALA A 31 -9.48 4.56 15.77
N MET A 32 -9.02 4.10 16.93
CA MET A 32 -8.91 2.66 17.22
C MET A 32 -10.27 1.98 17.46
N LYS A 33 -11.26 2.74 17.96
CA LYS A 33 -12.63 2.26 18.18
C LYS A 33 -13.42 2.07 16.89
N SER A 34 -13.18 2.92 15.89
CA SER A 34 -13.86 2.86 14.60
C SER A 34 -13.08 2.03 13.58
N SER A 35 -13.59 0.85 13.24
CA SER A 35 -12.97 -0.07 12.28
C SER A 35 -12.66 0.59 10.93
N ASN A 36 -13.47 1.54 10.49
CA ASN A 36 -13.25 2.27 9.24
C ASN A 36 -12.06 3.23 9.35
N LEU A 37 -11.97 4.03 10.43
CA LEU A 37 -10.86 4.96 10.62
C LEU A 37 -9.54 4.22 10.81
N ARG A 38 -9.53 3.12 11.57
CA ARG A 38 -8.33 2.27 11.75
C ARG A 38 -7.82 1.69 10.42
N LEU A 39 -8.73 1.23 9.57
CA LEU A 39 -8.39 0.72 8.24
C LEU A 39 -7.65 1.78 7.41
N TYR A 40 -8.18 3.01 7.31
CA TYR A 40 -7.58 4.05 6.47
C TYR A 40 -6.33 4.69 7.08
N ALA A 41 -6.31 4.91 8.39
CA ALA A 41 -5.24 5.67 9.04
C ALA A 41 -4.02 4.82 9.43
N LEU A 42 -4.22 3.52 9.69
CA LEU A 42 -3.18 2.62 10.19
C LEU A 42 -2.95 1.42 9.26
N GLU A 43 -3.99 0.63 8.99
CA GLU A 43 -3.81 -0.64 8.29
C GLU A 43 -3.43 -0.45 6.80
N HIS A 44 -4.06 0.53 6.14
CA HIS A 44 -3.80 0.85 4.73
C HIS A 44 -2.38 1.38 4.48
N PRO A 45 -1.88 2.44 5.15
CA PRO A 45 -0.51 2.92 4.94
C PRO A 45 0.54 1.88 5.34
N LEU A 46 0.29 1.07 6.36
CA LEU A 46 1.22 0.01 6.79
C LEU A 46 1.38 -1.07 5.71
N VAL A 47 0.28 -1.52 5.10
CA VAL A 47 0.32 -2.51 4.02
C VAL A 47 0.95 -1.93 2.76
N MET A 48 0.69 -0.65 2.45
CA MET A 48 1.35 0.05 1.34
C MET A 48 2.87 0.13 1.53
N LEU A 49 3.33 0.34 2.76
CA LEU A 49 4.76 0.39 3.08
C LEU A 49 5.42 -0.99 2.94
N ILE A 50 4.75 -2.05 3.39
CA ILE A 50 5.21 -3.44 3.18
C ILE A 50 5.27 -3.76 1.68
N ALA A 51 4.23 -3.42 0.93
CA ALA A 51 4.19 -3.64 -0.52
C ALA A 51 5.32 -2.90 -1.24
N LEU A 52 5.61 -1.65 -0.84
CA LEU A 52 6.72 -0.86 -1.37
C LEU A 52 8.09 -1.49 -1.06
N ALA A 53 8.28 -1.98 0.17
CA ALA A 53 9.51 -2.67 0.55
C ALA A 53 9.72 -3.93 -0.30
N LEU A 54 8.68 -4.75 -0.48
CA LEU A 54 8.71 -5.93 -1.35
C LEU A 54 9.09 -5.58 -2.79
N ILE A 55 8.48 -4.54 -3.36
CA ILE A 55 8.76 -4.06 -4.72
C ILE A 55 10.23 -3.60 -4.86
N THR A 56 10.74 -2.92 -3.83
CA THR A 56 12.12 -2.42 -3.80
C THR A 56 13.13 -3.57 -3.77
N VAL A 57 12.88 -4.57 -2.93
CA VAL A 57 13.70 -5.79 -2.84
C VAL A 57 13.62 -6.60 -4.14
N ALA A 58 12.43 -6.77 -4.70
CA ALA A 58 12.22 -7.50 -5.95
C ALA A 58 13.09 -6.94 -7.08
N ARG A 59 13.12 -5.61 -7.21
CA ARG A 59 13.97 -4.93 -8.19
C ARG A 59 15.46 -5.04 -7.86
N ALA A 60 15.86 -4.88 -6.60
CA ALA A 60 17.26 -5.01 -6.20
C ALA A 60 17.81 -6.40 -6.58
N LYS A 61 16.96 -7.44 -6.49
CA LYS A 61 17.28 -8.80 -6.92
C LYS A 61 17.40 -8.93 -8.43
N THR A 62 16.49 -8.36 -9.22
CA THR A 62 16.58 -8.38 -10.70
C THR A 62 17.81 -7.64 -11.21
N LYS A 63 18.18 -6.51 -10.60
CA LYS A 63 19.36 -5.74 -11.04
C LYS A 63 20.69 -6.47 -10.77
N ARG A 64 20.72 -7.43 -9.84
CA ARG A 64 21.91 -8.23 -9.50
C ARG A 64 21.98 -9.56 -10.25
N SER A 65 20.97 -9.92 -11.04
CA SER A 65 20.92 -11.22 -11.71
C SER A 65 20.13 -11.12 -13.01
N ASP A 66 20.83 -11.12 -14.15
CA ASP A 66 20.25 -11.17 -15.51
C ASP A 66 19.84 -12.60 -15.93
N SER A 67 19.46 -13.43 -14.95
CA SER A 67 18.99 -14.79 -15.24
C SER A 67 17.48 -14.80 -15.48
N ASN A 68 17.02 -15.67 -16.38
CA ASN A 68 15.59 -15.85 -16.65
C ASN A 68 14.78 -16.22 -15.39
N SER A 69 15.44 -16.87 -14.40
CA SER A 69 14.88 -17.20 -13.10
C SER A 69 14.63 -15.96 -12.21
N ALA A 70 15.48 -14.92 -12.32
CA ALA A 70 15.31 -13.68 -11.58
C ALA A 70 14.07 -12.90 -12.05
N HIS A 71 13.74 -12.95 -13.35
CA HIS A 71 12.52 -12.33 -13.89
C HIS A 71 11.25 -13.04 -13.39
N LYS A 72 11.23 -14.38 -13.32
CA LYS A 72 10.11 -15.14 -12.73
C LYS A 72 9.90 -14.79 -11.26
N THR A 73 10.99 -14.74 -10.48
CA THR A 73 10.91 -14.37 -9.05
C THR A 73 10.35 -12.96 -8.86
N ASN A 74 10.76 -12.02 -9.71
CA ASN A 74 10.30 -10.65 -9.69
C ASN A 74 8.80 -10.55 -10.00
N PHE A 75 8.31 -11.29 -11.00
CA PHE A 75 6.87 -11.34 -11.32
C PHE A 75 6.04 -11.85 -10.12
N ILE A 76 6.52 -12.87 -9.41
CA ILE A 76 5.84 -13.41 -8.22
C ILE A 76 5.82 -12.36 -7.09
N LEU A 77 6.94 -11.71 -6.80
CA LEU A 77 7.03 -10.69 -5.77
C LEU A 77 6.13 -9.47 -6.08
N TYR A 78 6.08 -9.03 -7.33
CA TYR A 78 5.15 -7.98 -7.76
C TYR A 78 3.70 -8.43 -7.66
N SER A 79 3.39 -9.70 -7.99
CA SER A 79 2.03 -10.25 -7.86
C SER A 79 1.57 -10.30 -6.41
N ILE A 80 2.45 -10.70 -5.49
CA ILE A 80 2.17 -10.70 -4.04
C ILE A 80 1.94 -9.27 -3.54
N ALA A 81 2.79 -8.32 -3.93
CA ALA A 81 2.61 -6.91 -3.58
C ALA A 81 1.28 -6.36 -4.12
N LEU A 82 0.89 -6.72 -5.34
CA LEU A 82 -0.38 -6.34 -5.94
C LEU A 82 -1.57 -6.92 -5.16
N LEU A 83 -1.51 -8.20 -4.78
CA LEU A 83 -2.56 -8.84 -3.98
C LEU A 83 -2.70 -8.20 -2.60
N LEU A 84 -1.60 -7.84 -1.94
CA LEU A 84 -1.60 -7.12 -0.67
C LEU A 84 -2.29 -5.76 -0.79
N ILE A 85 -1.98 -5.02 -1.86
CA ILE A 85 -2.63 -3.75 -2.17
C ILE A 85 -4.13 -3.94 -2.38
N LEU A 86 -4.51 -4.93 -3.21
CA LEU A 86 -5.91 -5.23 -3.54
C LEU A 86 -6.73 -5.69 -2.33
N SER A 87 -6.11 -6.44 -1.42
CA SER A 87 -6.72 -6.90 -0.17
C SER A 87 -7.13 -5.76 0.76
N ARG A 88 -6.43 -4.62 0.68
CA ARG A 88 -6.68 -3.45 1.53
C ARG A 88 -7.51 -2.36 0.86
N ILE A 89 -8.06 -2.63 -0.33
CA ILE A 89 -9.07 -1.78 -0.95
C ILE A 89 -10.40 -2.06 -0.24
N PRO A 90 -11.06 -1.05 0.33
CA PRO A 90 -12.37 -1.22 0.96
C PRO A 90 -13.44 -1.36 -0.12
N TRP A 91 -13.59 -2.58 -0.66
CA TRP A 91 -14.54 -2.94 -1.72
C TRP A 91 -15.99 -2.57 -1.39
N ALA A 92 -16.36 -2.57 -0.11
CA ALA A 92 -17.69 -2.20 0.37
C ALA A 92 -18.03 -0.70 0.18
N LYS A 93 -17.05 0.16 -0.13
CA LYS A 93 -17.23 1.61 -0.37
C LYS A 93 -17.27 1.96 -1.87
N TRP A 94 -17.29 0.97 -2.76
CA TRP A 94 -17.35 1.21 -4.21
C TRP A 94 -18.71 1.81 -4.59
N PRO A 95 -18.77 2.90 -5.36
CA PRO A 95 -20.02 3.49 -5.80
C PRO A 95 -20.75 2.48 -6.71
N GLY A 96 -21.83 1.87 -6.21
CA GLY A 96 -22.58 0.81 -6.90
C GLY A 96 -22.99 -0.39 -6.03
N LEU A 97 -22.55 -0.46 -4.76
CA LEU A 97 -22.93 -1.50 -3.79
C LEU A 97 -23.71 -0.95 -2.57
N SER A 98 -24.19 0.29 -2.64
CA SER A 98 -25.05 0.94 -1.63
C SER A 98 -26.47 1.12 -2.14
#